data_AF-A0A095ATQ1-F1
#
_entry.id   AF-A0A095ATQ1-F1
#
_cell.length_a   1.000
_cell.length_b   1.000
_cell.length_c   1.000
_cell.angle_alpha   90.00
_cell.angle_beta   90.00
_cell.angle_gamma   90.00
#
_symmetry.space_group_name_H-M   'P 1'
#
loop_
_entity.id
_entity.type
_entity.pdbx_description
1 polymer ?
#
loop_
_entity_poly.entity_id
_entity_poly.type
_entity_poly.pdbx_seq_one_letter_code
_entity_poly.pdbx_strand_id
1 'polypeptide(L)'
;MQAQIQVGPLLGEDDWTELAELVGADESALLQQLLRDYREAGAKAYLLERAYIDRDFSAAYSAFYSTLFHPYLKYCQRLHFFGCDLSYLGKVDSPEGLSREVASHDDDYLGFVVLRPVSHAPVAAAVISAAAIASDPSTIIDVTADYPVHLVGADLTVTGFPLTQQDTRVGACAQAAIWMAGRHFHRAHGGPWFSMPDINDAALKPTDNFVTRSLPAGSEFLRPDNIIRALRAMDRHPVFDLGKAAVEQGVGIKPLHEVIGRYLDSGIPVLIGLKGRDGATVGHAVVAIGRVMRERGDDDLPDDPTSAELISHLIVADDQRGPVCRLPVYKDDALEAGAPGAYPWTLEEDAVYSVTPLPGKVFMTGEVAETLSRDFLASCVERIEEYRELARMRAGEGSAALGKAIAVDPSFFAVSPSRLVARTYLTYGWRYKGRTLRNRLPDIFKFEIFRHQYPRYVWVTEFSLPDDLRGFDQCQRKVRAHVVVDATGSKFGESMLIVQVPGLSMFWTFDADSPTQTYNLIFRTTDEAEPFLPKVRNWPDFDQCEVPDAGSDSDAKLA
;
A
#
# COMPACT_ATOMS: atom_id res chain seq x y z
N MET A 1 39.49 -8.20 -0.90
CA MET A 1 38.39 -8.95 -1.54
C MET A 1 38.05 -8.23 -2.83
N GLN A 2 38.02 -8.93 -3.95
CA GLN A 2 37.53 -8.39 -5.22
C GLN A 2 36.15 -9.01 -5.47
N ALA A 3 35.12 -8.19 -5.65
CA ALA A 3 33.78 -8.68 -5.95
C ALA A 3 33.79 -9.32 -7.35
N GLN A 4 33.37 -10.58 -7.44
CA GLN A 4 33.18 -11.23 -8.73
C GLN A 4 31.77 -10.93 -9.21
N ILE A 5 31.68 -10.43 -10.43
CA ILE A 5 30.44 -10.17 -11.14
C ILE A 5 30.29 -11.21 -12.24
N GLN A 6 29.12 -11.84 -12.29
CA GLN A 6 28.75 -12.78 -13.34
C GLN A 6 27.47 -12.28 -14.00
N VAL A 7 27.45 -12.23 -15.33
CA VAL A 7 26.26 -11.89 -16.12
C VAL A 7 25.82 -13.14 -16.87
N GLY A 8 24.52 -13.40 -16.92
CA GLY A 8 23.96 -14.51 -17.70
C GLY A 8 22.63 -14.14 -18.36
N PRO A 9 22.32 -14.74 -19.53
CA PRO A 9 21.02 -14.58 -20.18
C PRO A 9 19.92 -15.30 -19.38
N LEU A 10 18.66 -14.96 -19.66
CA LEU A 10 17.44 -15.62 -19.18
C LEU A 10 16.42 -15.70 -20.34
N LEU A 11 16.87 -16.16 -21.50
CA LEU A 11 16.12 -16.15 -22.75
C LEU A 11 15.36 -17.46 -23.01
N GLY A 12 15.79 -18.56 -22.38
CA GLY A 12 15.14 -19.87 -22.47
C GLY A 12 15.11 -20.61 -21.13
N GLU A 13 14.38 -21.72 -21.08
CA GLU A 13 14.24 -22.53 -19.86
C GLU A 13 15.58 -23.05 -19.32
N ASP A 14 16.51 -23.43 -20.21
CA ASP A 14 17.84 -23.90 -19.83
C ASP A 14 18.60 -22.84 -19.02
N ASP A 15 18.51 -21.56 -19.40
CA ASP A 15 19.15 -20.45 -18.68
C ASP A 15 18.62 -20.33 -17.23
N TRP A 16 17.31 -20.52 -17.05
CA TRP A 16 16.67 -20.49 -15.73
C TRP A 16 17.06 -21.70 -14.87
N THR A 17 17.17 -22.89 -15.49
CA THR A 17 17.68 -24.09 -14.82
C THR A 17 19.12 -23.89 -14.37
N GLU A 18 19.99 -23.37 -15.24
CA GLU A 18 21.38 -23.07 -14.89
C GLU A 18 21.49 -22.05 -13.75
N LEU A 19 20.68 -20.98 -13.78
CA LEU A 19 20.64 -20.02 -12.67
C LEU A 19 20.16 -20.66 -11.36
N ALA A 20 19.11 -21.50 -11.41
CA ALA A 20 18.58 -22.20 -10.25
C ALA A 20 19.63 -23.12 -9.60
N GLU A 21 20.37 -23.89 -10.41
CA GLU A 21 21.49 -24.72 -9.95
C GLU A 21 22.63 -23.87 -9.36
N LEU A 22 22.99 -22.76 -10.03
CA LEU A 22 24.06 -21.85 -9.62
C LEU A 22 23.87 -21.29 -8.20
N VAL A 23 22.62 -21.07 -7.81
CA VAL A 23 22.24 -20.46 -6.53
C VAL A 23 21.66 -21.45 -5.53
N GLY A 24 21.61 -22.75 -5.88
CA GLY A 24 21.09 -23.81 -5.03
C GLY A 24 19.58 -23.66 -4.74
N ALA A 25 18.79 -23.22 -5.72
CA ALA A 25 17.37 -22.98 -5.55
C ALA A 25 16.57 -24.26 -5.24
N ASP A 26 17.07 -25.44 -5.61
CA ASP A 26 16.43 -26.74 -5.37
C ASP A 26 16.10 -27.03 -3.90
N GLU A 27 16.85 -26.42 -2.97
CA GLU A 27 16.67 -26.58 -1.54
C GLU A 27 15.71 -25.54 -0.92
N SER A 28 15.20 -24.58 -1.70
CA SER A 28 14.39 -23.48 -1.20
C SER A 28 13.18 -23.19 -2.10
N ALA A 29 12.00 -23.63 -1.64
CA ALA A 29 10.73 -23.38 -2.33
C ALA A 29 10.47 -21.88 -2.56
N LEU A 30 10.86 -21.02 -1.61
CA LEU A 30 10.73 -19.58 -1.76
C LEU A 30 11.64 -19.03 -2.88
N LEU A 31 12.89 -19.49 -2.94
CA LEU A 31 13.82 -19.03 -3.97
C LEU A 31 13.34 -19.48 -5.35
N GLN A 32 12.82 -20.69 -5.49
CA GLN A 32 12.19 -21.15 -6.72
C GLN A 32 10.98 -20.29 -7.10
N GLN A 33 10.14 -19.89 -6.13
CA GLN A 33 9.03 -18.99 -6.42
C GLN A 33 9.52 -17.63 -6.90
N LEU A 34 10.53 -17.04 -6.24
CA LEU A 34 11.09 -15.76 -6.67
C LEU A 34 11.63 -15.83 -8.10
N LEU A 35 12.34 -16.90 -8.47
CA LEU A 35 12.80 -17.08 -9.85
C LEU A 35 11.63 -17.18 -10.84
N ARG A 36 10.54 -17.87 -10.49
CA ARG A 36 9.31 -17.88 -11.29
C ARG A 36 8.70 -16.49 -11.43
N ASP A 37 8.63 -15.73 -10.34
CA ASP A 37 8.06 -14.38 -10.34
C ASP A 37 8.88 -13.44 -11.27
N TYR A 38 10.22 -13.52 -11.24
CA TYR A 38 11.06 -12.75 -12.16
C TYR A 38 10.91 -13.19 -13.62
N ARG A 39 10.71 -14.48 -13.87
CA ARG A 39 10.42 -15.00 -15.21
C ARG A 39 9.09 -14.46 -15.73
N GLU A 40 8.05 -14.49 -14.92
CA GLU A 40 6.72 -13.95 -15.25
C GLU A 40 6.74 -12.42 -15.42
N ALA A 41 7.58 -11.72 -14.65
CA ALA A 41 7.86 -10.30 -14.83
C ALA A 41 8.67 -9.98 -16.10
N GLY A 42 9.09 -10.98 -16.88
CA GLY A 42 9.75 -10.81 -18.16
C GLY A 42 11.26 -10.58 -18.09
N ALA A 43 11.94 -11.06 -17.04
CA ALA A 43 13.39 -10.98 -16.95
C ALA A 43 14.09 -11.72 -18.11
N LYS A 44 15.07 -11.06 -18.73
CA LYS A 44 15.85 -11.56 -19.88
C LYS A 44 17.34 -11.69 -19.59
N ALA A 45 17.81 -11.14 -18.48
CA ALA A 45 19.18 -11.31 -18.01
C ALA A 45 19.26 -11.18 -16.48
N TYR A 46 20.30 -11.80 -15.91
CA TYR A 46 20.69 -11.56 -14.53
C TYR A 46 22.14 -11.09 -14.41
N LEU A 47 22.41 -10.39 -13.31
CA LEU A 47 23.75 -10.10 -12.84
C LEU A 47 23.89 -10.57 -11.39
N LEU A 48 24.90 -11.39 -11.12
CA LEU A 48 25.21 -11.95 -9.82
C LEU A 48 26.45 -11.26 -9.21
N GLU A 49 26.25 -10.57 -8.09
CA GLU A 49 27.32 -10.08 -7.22
C GLU A 49 27.69 -11.15 -6.18
N ARG A 50 28.95 -11.59 -6.19
CA ARG A 50 29.49 -12.48 -5.16
C ARG A 50 30.17 -11.70 -4.04
N ALA A 51 30.09 -12.26 -2.84
CA ALA A 51 30.67 -11.72 -1.62
C ALA A 51 30.12 -10.33 -1.22
N TYR A 52 28.84 -10.10 -1.48
CA TYR A 52 28.09 -8.91 -1.10
C TYR A 52 27.98 -8.79 0.43
N ILE A 53 28.19 -7.59 0.96
CA ILE A 53 28.05 -7.31 2.39
C ILE A 53 26.67 -6.71 2.61
N ASP A 54 25.71 -7.57 2.91
CA ASP A 54 24.36 -7.13 3.23
C ASP A 54 24.29 -6.51 4.63
N ARG A 55 23.58 -5.39 4.76
CA ARG A 55 23.47 -4.66 6.02
C ARG A 55 22.70 -5.44 7.08
N ASP A 56 21.58 -6.06 6.70
CA ASP A 56 20.71 -6.77 7.63
C ASP A 56 21.31 -8.11 8.05
N PHE A 57 21.87 -8.87 7.10
CA PHE A 57 22.58 -10.11 7.41
C PHE A 57 23.86 -9.86 8.20
N SER A 58 24.59 -8.75 7.97
CA SER A 58 25.75 -8.41 8.81
C SER A 58 25.34 -8.20 10.27
N ALA A 59 24.20 -7.56 10.53
CA ALA A 59 23.68 -7.39 11.88
C ALA A 59 23.30 -8.74 12.52
N ALA A 60 22.56 -9.59 11.80
CA ALA A 60 22.24 -10.95 12.24
C ALA A 60 23.50 -11.81 12.47
N TYR A 61 24.50 -11.65 11.61
CA TYR A 61 25.76 -12.36 11.69
C TYR A 61 26.50 -12.01 12.98
N SER A 62 26.67 -10.72 13.26
CA SER A 62 27.33 -10.24 14.48
C SER A 62 26.56 -10.60 15.75
N ALA A 63 25.23 -10.58 15.70
CA ALA A 63 24.39 -10.87 16.86
C ALA A 63 24.34 -12.36 17.23
N PHE A 64 24.45 -13.25 16.25
CA PHE A 64 24.23 -14.69 16.44
C PHE A 64 25.32 -15.55 15.79
N TYR A 65 25.42 -15.51 14.46
CA TYR A 65 26.23 -16.47 13.69
C TYR A 65 27.73 -16.45 14.00
N SER A 66 28.30 -15.31 14.41
CA SER A 66 29.71 -15.20 14.76
C SER A 66 30.10 -15.95 16.04
N THR A 67 29.13 -16.42 16.82
CA THR A 67 29.35 -17.11 18.09
C THR A 67 29.10 -18.62 18.03
N LEU A 68 28.64 -19.12 16.88
CA LEU A 68 28.34 -20.54 16.69
C LEU A 68 29.62 -21.38 16.47
N PHE A 69 29.54 -22.66 16.84
CA PHE A 69 30.60 -23.63 16.54
C PHE A 69 30.76 -23.89 15.04
N HIS A 70 29.64 -23.98 14.31
CA HIS A 70 29.69 -24.11 12.84
C HIS A 70 30.09 -22.77 12.22
N PRO A 71 31.14 -22.73 11.38
CA PRO A 71 31.63 -21.49 10.80
C PRO A 71 30.72 -21.01 9.66
N TYR A 72 29.96 -19.95 9.90
CA TYR A 72 29.24 -19.25 8.84
C TYR A 72 30.09 -18.11 8.27
N LEU A 73 29.90 -17.79 6.99
CA LEU A 73 30.47 -16.58 6.39
C LEU A 73 29.50 -15.42 6.54
N LYS A 74 30.02 -14.20 6.63
CA LYS A 74 29.18 -12.97 6.64
C LYS A 74 28.75 -12.50 5.25
N TYR A 75 29.27 -13.13 4.19
CA TYR A 75 29.14 -12.65 2.82
C TYR A 75 27.95 -13.29 2.13
N CYS A 76 27.10 -12.46 1.55
CA CYS A 76 25.94 -12.84 0.77
C CYS A 76 26.29 -12.91 -0.72
N GLN A 77 25.36 -13.42 -1.50
CA GLN A 77 25.27 -13.21 -2.93
C GLN A 77 24.10 -12.26 -3.21
N ARG A 78 24.14 -11.53 -4.32
CA ARG A 78 23.03 -10.68 -4.72
C ARG A 78 22.78 -10.82 -6.22
N LEU A 79 21.57 -11.26 -6.55
CA LEU A 79 21.07 -11.34 -7.91
C LEU A 79 20.36 -10.06 -8.26
N HIS A 80 20.54 -9.63 -9.50
CA HIS A 80 19.87 -8.49 -10.13
C HIS A 80 19.22 -8.98 -11.40
N PHE A 81 18.00 -8.54 -11.67
CA PHE A 81 17.22 -8.98 -12.83
C PHE A 81 16.85 -7.79 -13.71
N PHE A 82 16.92 -7.98 -15.03
CA PHE A 82 16.64 -6.95 -16.03
C PHE A 82 15.67 -7.49 -17.09
N GLY A 83 14.75 -6.63 -17.56
CA GLY A 83 13.78 -6.92 -18.63
C GLY A 83 14.38 -6.87 -20.04
N CYS A 84 15.67 -6.56 -20.15
CA CYS A 84 16.45 -6.50 -21.38
C CYS A 84 17.59 -7.52 -21.37
N ASP A 85 18.09 -7.88 -22.57
CA ASP A 85 19.26 -8.74 -22.68
C ASP A 85 20.54 -7.94 -22.36
N LEU A 86 21.35 -8.46 -21.44
CA LEU A 86 22.62 -7.86 -21.01
C LEU A 86 23.83 -8.77 -21.32
N SER A 87 23.66 -9.81 -22.15
CA SER A 87 24.72 -10.76 -22.52
C SER A 87 25.96 -10.09 -23.14
N TYR A 88 25.79 -8.91 -23.74
CA TYR A 88 26.87 -8.13 -24.33
C TYR A 88 27.78 -7.43 -23.30
N LEU A 89 27.36 -7.29 -22.03
CA LEU A 89 28.13 -6.58 -21.01
C LEU A 89 29.51 -7.21 -20.77
N GLY A 90 29.66 -8.53 -21.00
CA GLY A 90 30.95 -9.21 -20.94
C GLY A 90 31.97 -8.78 -22.00
N LYS A 91 31.54 -8.01 -23.01
CA LYS A 91 32.37 -7.47 -24.10
C LYS A 91 32.71 -5.99 -23.92
N VAL A 92 32.27 -5.36 -22.82
CA VAL A 92 32.52 -3.95 -22.57
C VAL A 92 33.96 -3.77 -22.08
N ASP A 93 34.77 -3.07 -22.87
CA ASP A 93 36.23 -3.02 -22.72
C ASP A 93 36.73 -2.13 -21.57
N SER A 94 35.85 -1.37 -20.90
CA SER A 94 36.24 -0.50 -19.79
C SER A 94 35.28 -0.58 -18.59
N PRO A 95 35.78 -0.52 -17.35
CA PRO A 95 34.93 -0.47 -16.15
C PRO A 95 33.97 0.73 -16.12
N GLU A 96 34.41 1.89 -16.62
CA GLU A 96 33.52 3.05 -16.74
C GLU A 96 32.38 2.78 -17.72
N GLY A 97 32.69 2.21 -18.88
CA GLY A 97 31.70 1.81 -19.87
C GLY A 97 30.67 0.85 -19.27
N LEU A 98 31.13 -0.20 -18.57
CA LEU A 98 30.24 -1.17 -17.92
C LEU A 98 29.30 -0.50 -16.92
N SER A 99 29.82 0.41 -16.10
CA SER A 99 29.03 1.15 -15.13
C SER A 99 27.95 2.01 -15.80
N ARG A 100 28.31 2.73 -16.87
CA ARG A 100 27.35 3.56 -17.63
C ARG A 100 26.29 2.73 -18.36
N GLU A 101 26.68 1.61 -18.96
CA GLU A 101 25.73 0.70 -19.62
C GLU A 101 24.74 0.10 -18.62
N VAL A 102 25.19 -0.32 -17.43
CA VAL A 102 24.25 -0.79 -16.40
C VAL A 102 23.30 0.34 -15.97
N ALA A 103 23.84 1.55 -15.74
CA ALA A 103 23.03 2.71 -15.35
C ALA A 103 22.00 3.13 -16.42
N SER A 104 22.28 2.92 -17.70
CA SER A 104 21.34 3.27 -18.78
C SER A 104 20.14 2.34 -18.91
N HIS A 105 20.13 1.22 -18.16
CA HIS A 105 19.04 0.23 -18.15
C HIS A 105 18.26 0.25 -16.82
N ASP A 106 18.21 1.39 -16.14
CA ASP A 106 17.42 1.57 -14.91
C ASP A 106 15.93 1.32 -15.15
N ASP A 107 15.38 1.80 -16.26
CA ASP A 107 13.97 1.58 -16.65
C ASP A 107 13.64 0.10 -16.90
N ASP A 108 14.65 -0.72 -17.26
CA ASP A 108 14.52 -2.17 -17.45
C ASP A 108 14.82 -2.96 -16.17
N TYR A 109 15.19 -2.31 -15.06
CA TYR A 109 15.59 -2.99 -13.84
C TYR A 109 14.38 -3.55 -13.08
N LEU A 110 14.30 -4.88 -12.99
CA LEU A 110 13.16 -5.58 -12.41
C LEU A 110 13.30 -5.80 -10.90
N GLY A 111 14.52 -5.71 -10.36
CA GLY A 111 14.76 -5.85 -8.92
C GLY A 111 15.92 -6.77 -8.57
N PHE A 112 15.96 -7.20 -7.30
CA PHE A 112 17.03 -8.02 -6.76
C PHE A 112 16.58 -9.09 -5.77
N VAL A 113 17.47 -10.06 -5.54
CA VAL A 113 17.41 -11.05 -4.45
C VAL A 113 18.78 -11.13 -3.77
N VAL A 114 18.82 -10.86 -2.48
CA VAL A 114 20.00 -11.08 -1.63
C VAL A 114 19.90 -12.47 -1.00
N LEU A 115 20.93 -13.28 -1.21
CA LEU A 115 21.06 -14.63 -0.70
C LEU A 115 22.10 -14.67 0.42
N ARG A 116 21.66 -14.96 1.65
CA ARG A 116 22.55 -15.22 2.78
C ARG A 116 23.03 -16.67 2.77
N PRO A 117 24.25 -16.97 3.29
CA PRO A 117 24.82 -18.31 3.33
C PRO A 117 24.19 -19.18 4.45
N VAL A 118 22.87 -19.32 4.41
CA VAL A 118 22.05 -20.09 5.36
C VAL A 118 21.10 -20.97 4.56
N SER A 119 21.44 -22.25 4.37
CA SER A 119 20.77 -23.13 3.40
C SER A 119 19.28 -23.33 3.65
N HIS A 120 18.83 -23.40 4.91
CA HIS A 120 17.42 -23.58 5.24
C HIS A 120 16.58 -22.30 5.10
N ALA A 121 17.20 -21.14 4.94
CA ALA A 121 16.52 -19.87 4.79
C ALA A 121 17.37 -18.87 3.97
N PRO A 122 17.67 -19.15 2.69
CA PRO A 122 18.68 -18.42 1.94
C PRO A 122 18.28 -16.98 1.59
N VAL A 123 16.99 -16.63 1.52
CA VAL A 123 16.57 -15.29 1.06
C VAL A 123 16.65 -14.28 2.21
N ALA A 124 17.65 -13.40 2.18
CA ALA A 124 17.82 -12.33 3.15
C ALA A 124 16.89 -11.15 2.86
N ALA A 125 16.81 -10.74 1.59
CA ALA A 125 15.94 -9.67 1.13
C ALA A 125 15.64 -9.84 -0.36
N ALA A 126 14.42 -9.56 -0.80
CA ALA A 126 14.06 -9.47 -2.21
C ALA A 126 13.13 -8.29 -2.45
N VAL A 127 13.26 -7.62 -3.60
CA VAL A 127 12.33 -6.60 -4.07
C VAL A 127 12.19 -6.78 -5.56
N ILE A 128 10.96 -6.89 -6.03
CA ILE A 128 10.59 -7.07 -7.44
C ILE A 128 9.67 -5.91 -7.87
N SER A 129 9.78 -5.49 -9.12
CA SER A 129 9.03 -4.38 -9.69
C SER A 129 7.53 -4.60 -9.58
N ALA A 130 6.84 -3.71 -8.86
CA ALA A 130 5.40 -3.75 -8.71
C ALA A 130 4.67 -3.59 -10.05
N ALA A 131 5.21 -2.77 -10.95
CA ALA A 131 4.65 -2.56 -12.28
C ALA A 131 4.76 -3.83 -13.15
N ALA A 132 5.87 -4.56 -13.06
CA ALA A 132 6.05 -5.79 -13.83
C ALA A 132 5.13 -6.92 -13.35
N ILE A 133 4.84 -6.98 -12.04
CA ILE A 133 3.93 -7.98 -11.48
C ILE A 133 2.45 -7.62 -11.70
N ALA A 134 2.09 -6.35 -11.58
CA ALA A 134 0.71 -5.88 -11.75
C ALA A 134 0.37 -5.61 -13.23
N SER A 135 0.66 -6.58 -14.11
CA SER A 135 0.36 -6.48 -15.55
C SER A 135 -1.14 -6.65 -15.86
N ASP A 136 -1.88 -7.36 -14.99
CA ASP A 136 -3.33 -7.45 -15.06
C ASP A 136 -3.98 -6.19 -14.45
N PRO A 137 -4.87 -5.48 -15.17
CA PRO A 137 -5.49 -4.25 -14.68
C PRO A 137 -6.39 -4.42 -13.44
N SER A 138 -6.79 -5.66 -13.13
CA SER A 138 -7.49 -5.98 -11.88
C SER A 138 -6.57 -6.05 -10.67
N THR A 139 -5.26 -6.27 -10.88
CA THR A 139 -4.26 -6.41 -9.80
C THR A 139 -3.64 -5.07 -9.46
N ILE A 140 -3.68 -4.71 -8.19
CA ILE A 140 -3.17 -3.44 -7.68
C ILE A 140 -2.18 -3.72 -6.54
N ILE A 141 -0.94 -3.26 -6.67
CA ILE A 141 0.03 -3.24 -5.56
C ILE A 141 -0.02 -1.85 -4.90
N ASP A 142 -0.77 -1.76 -3.81
CA ASP A 142 -1.03 -0.52 -3.11
C ASP A 142 0.15 -0.04 -2.24
N VAL A 143 1.01 -0.95 -1.79
CA VAL A 143 2.06 -0.63 -0.84
C VAL A 143 3.41 -0.77 -1.54
N THR A 144 3.92 0.35 -2.04
CA THR A 144 5.18 0.43 -2.79
C THR A 144 6.07 1.56 -2.29
N ALA A 145 7.38 1.38 -2.45
CA ALA A 145 8.39 2.39 -2.23
C ALA A 145 9.56 2.20 -3.21
N ASP A 146 10.41 3.21 -3.35
CA ASP A 146 11.60 3.14 -4.18
C ASP A 146 12.79 2.55 -3.39
N TYR A 147 13.41 1.51 -3.95
CA TYR A 147 14.56 0.80 -3.40
C TYR A 147 15.78 1.04 -4.31
N PRO A 148 16.64 2.01 -3.95
CA PRO A 148 17.86 2.31 -4.67
C PRO A 148 18.88 1.20 -4.43
N VAL A 149 19.64 0.94 -5.47
CA VAL A 149 20.57 -0.16 -5.60
C VAL A 149 21.83 0.38 -6.25
N HIS A 150 22.96 0.16 -5.60
CA HIS A 150 24.26 0.40 -6.20
C HIS A 150 24.80 -0.90 -6.76
N LEU A 151 25.14 -0.92 -8.04
CA LEU A 151 25.66 -2.09 -8.74
C LEU A 151 26.76 -1.67 -9.71
N VAL A 152 27.99 -2.18 -9.55
CA VAL A 152 29.16 -1.83 -10.39
C VAL A 152 29.37 -0.31 -10.61
N GLY A 153 28.97 0.51 -9.63
CA GLY A 153 29.04 1.98 -9.70
C GLY A 153 27.82 2.66 -10.35
N ALA A 154 26.88 1.90 -10.90
CA ALA A 154 25.58 2.39 -11.35
C ALA A 154 24.61 2.57 -10.18
N ASP A 155 23.77 3.60 -10.28
CA ASP A 155 22.62 3.81 -9.42
C ASP A 155 21.38 3.31 -10.14
N LEU A 156 20.73 2.29 -9.58
CA LEU A 156 19.49 1.71 -10.07
C LEU A 156 18.39 1.88 -9.03
N THR A 157 17.13 1.85 -9.43
CA THR A 157 15.97 1.94 -8.54
C THR A 157 14.91 0.93 -8.95
N VAL A 158 14.41 0.16 -7.99
CA VAL A 158 13.21 -0.66 -8.19
C VAL A 158 12.09 -0.17 -7.28
N THR A 159 10.91 0.07 -7.84
CA THR A 159 9.69 0.39 -7.08
C THR A 159 8.93 -0.89 -6.78
N GLY A 160 8.81 -1.25 -5.50
CA GLY A 160 8.21 -2.52 -5.09
C GLY A 160 7.92 -2.60 -3.60
N PHE A 161 7.76 -3.81 -3.08
CA PHE A 161 7.64 -4.11 -1.65
C PHE A 161 8.73 -5.12 -1.24
N PRO A 162 9.32 -5.00 -0.04
CA PRO A 162 10.44 -5.85 0.36
C PRO A 162 9.92 -7.15 0.98
N LEU A 163 10.55 -8.25 0.61
CA LEU A 163 10.34 -9.57 1.19
C LEU A 163 11.60 -10.02 1.94
N THR A 164 11.43 -10.69 3.07
CA THR A 164 12.50 -11.44 3.75
C THR A 164 11.97 -12.82 4.15
N GLN A 165 12.82 -13.84 4.13
CA GLN A 165 12.47 -15.18 4.60
C GLN A 165 12.78 -15.30 6.09
N GLN A 166 11.85 -15.86 6.88
CA GLN A 166 12.19 -16.19 8.27
C GLN A 166 13.37 -17.16 8.31
N ASP A 167 14.28 -16.90 9.23
CA ASP A 167 15.29 -17.86 9.64
C ASP A 167 14.88 -18.36 11.01
N THR A 168 14.36 -19.58 11.08
CA THR A 168 13.84 -20.16 12.32
C THR A 168 14.88 -20.27 13.44
N ARG A 169 16.16 -19.98 13.20
CA ARG A 169 17.18 -19.87 14.26
C ARG A 169 17.27 -18.48 14.90
N VAL A 170 16.82 -17.44 14.19
CA VAL A 170 16.99 -16.02 14.56
C VAL A 170 15.65 -15.29 14.69
N GLY A 171 14.59 -15.75 14.03
CA GLY A 171 13.26 -15.18 14.12
C GLY A 171 12.16 -16.03 13.48
N ALA A 172 10.91 -15.73 13.81
CA ALA A 172 9.73 -16.37 13.25
C ALA A 172 9.05 -15.46 12.21
N CYS A 173 7.96 -15.95 11.63
CA CYS A 173 7.15 -15.28 10.60
C CYS A 173 6.71 -13.87 11.02
N ALA A 174 6.39 -13.67 12.30
CA ALA A 174 6.04 -12.35 12.83
C ALA A 174 7.19 -11.35 12.75
N GLN A 175 8.44 -11.74 13.05
CA GLN A 175 9.61 -10.88 12.86
C GLN A 175 9.82 -10.53 11.38
N ALA A 176 9.64 -11.50 10.47
CA ALA A 176 9.72 -11.24 9.04
C ALA A 176 8.65 -10.23 8.58
N ALA A 177 7.40 -10.39 9.03
CA ALA A 177 6.31 -9.45 8.76
C ALA A 177 6.58 -8.04 9.29
N ILE A 178 7.11 -7.92 10.51
CA ILE A 178 7.53 -6.63 11.08
C ILE A 178 8.69 -6.03 10.27
N TRP A 179 9.67 -6.83 9.86
CA TRP A 179 10.80 -6.37 9.05
C TRP A 179 10.33 -5.82 7.71
N MET A 180 9.43 -6.53 7.02
CA MET A 180 8.90 -6.10 5.73
C MET A 180 8.16 -4.76 5.83
N ALA A 181 7.24 -4.65 6.79
CA ALA A 181 6.52 -3.40 7.04
C ALA A 181 7.45 -2.25 7.47
N GLY A 182 8.38 -2.52 8.38
CA GLY A 182 9.37 -1.54 8.87
C GLY A 182 10.30 -1.05 7.76
N ARG A 183 10.77 -1.96 6.91
CA ARG A 183 11.60 -1.65 5.73
C ARG A 183 10.82 -0.77 4.75
N HIS A 184 9.56 -1.09 4.45
CA HIS A 184 8.69 -0.23 3.64
C HIS A 184 8.58 1.17 4.21
N PHE A 185 8.28 1.33 5.51
CA PHE A 185 8.17 2.66 6.11
C PHE A 185 9.47 3.46 6.05
N HIS A 186 10.60 2.82 6.35
CA HIS A 186 11.91 3.47 6.25
C HIS A 186 12.14 4.02 4.84
N ARG A 187 11.76 3.27 3.79
CA ARG A 187 11.91 3.71 2.40
C ARG A 187 10.88 4.76 1.98
N ALA A 188 9.59 4.54 2.29
CA ALA A 188 8.50 5.39 1.83
C ALA A 188 8.41 6.75 2.57
N HIS A 189 8.82 6.79 3.84
CA HIS A 189 8.57 7.93 4.73
C HIS A 189 9.81 8.36 5.53
N GLY A 190 10.93 7.68 5.37
CA GLY A 190 12.07 7.80 6.29
C GLY A 190 11.78 7.12 7.64
N GLY A 191 12.71 7.27 8.58
CA GLY A 191 12.62 6.67 9.90
C GLY A 191 13.78 5.74 10.22
N PRO A 192 13.77 5.08 11.38
CA PRO A 192 14.89 4.23 11.80
C PRO A 192 15.01 2.97 10.93
N TRP A 193 16.25 2.54 10.71
CA TRP A 193 16.54 1.23 10.10
C TRP A 193 16.56 0.18 11.20
N PHE A 194 15.65 -0.79 11.14
CA PHE A 194 15.62 -1.93 12.05
C PHE A 194 16.06 -3.20 11.33
N SER A 195 17.05 -3.88 11.88
CA SER A 195 17.44 -5.24 11.48
C SER A 195 16.64 -6.30 12.24
N MET A 196 16.74 -7.58 11.84
CA MET A 196 16.08 -8.68 12.56
C MET A 196 16.46 -8.74 14.05
N PRO A 197 17.75 -8.59 14.45
CA PRO A 197 18.12 -8.45 15.86
C PRO A 197 17.45 -7.27 16.57
N ASP A 198 17.37 -6.10 15.95
CA ASP A 198 16.73 -4.91 16.55
C ASP A 198 15.23 -5.15 16.78
N ILE A 199 14.58 -5.82 15.83
CA ILE A 199 13.16 -6.23 15.93
C ILE A 199 12.98 -7.19 17.09
N ASN A 200 13.84 -8.19 17.19
CA ASN A 200 13.77 -9.19 18.27
C ASN A 200 13.95 -8.53 19.63
N ASP A 201 14.95 -7.65 19.75
CA ASP A 201 15.21 -6.89 20.96
C ASP A 201 14.04 -5.98 21.35
N ALA A 202 13.45 -5.26 20.40
CA ALA A 202 12.27 -4.42 20.63
C ALA A 202 11.00 -5.21 20.98
N ALA A 203 10.83 -6.39 20.39
CA ALA A 203 9.69 -7.28 20.64
C ALA A 203 9.76 -7.92 22.04
N LEU A 204 10.97 -8.22 22.53
CA LEU A 204 11.19 -9.06 23.70
C LEU A 204 11.71 -8.34 24.94
N LYS A 205 12.24 -7.12 24.84
CA LYS A 205 12.60 -6.30 26.00
C LYS A 205 11.36 -6.08 26.88
N PRO A 206 11.27 -6.69 28.07
CA PRO A 206 10.07 -6.61 28.90
C PRO A 206 9.94 -5.22 29.53
N THR A 207 8.77 -4.60 29.42
CA THR A 207 8.36 -3.47 30.28
C THR A 207 7.34 -3.88 31.34
N ASP A 208 6.77 -5.08 31.24
CA ASP A 208 5.58 -5.49 32.00
C ASP A 208 5.77 -6.84 32.70
N ASN A 209 5.23 -6.97 33.92
CA ASN A 209 5.39 -8.13 34.82
C ASN A 209 4.99 -9.50 34.22
N PHE A 210 4.11 -9.53 33.21
CA PHE A 210 3.69 -10.76 32.54
C PHE A 210 4.75 -11.33 31.60
N VAL A 211 5.52 -10.47 30.92
CA VAL A 211 6.52 -10.90 29.94
C VAL A 211 7.84 -11.24 30.62
N THR A 212 8.15 -10.63 31.77
CA THR A 212 9.34 -10.93 32.58
C THR A 212 9.38 -12.36 33.14
N ARG A 213 8.23 -13.07 33.16
CA ARG A 213 8.16 -14.49 33.55
C ARG A 213 8.37 -15.47 32.39
N SER A 214 8.46 -14.95 31.17
CA SER A 214 8.84 -15.72 29.98
C SER A 214 10.37 -15.81 29.97
N LEU A 215 10.92 -17.00 29.69
CA LEU A 215 12.31 -17.11 29.25
C LEU A 215 12.53 -16.18 28.03
N PRO A 216 13.77 -15.72 27.73
CA PRO A 216 14.02 -14.98 26.51
C PRO A 216 13.43 -15.77 25.36
N ALA A 217 12.43 -15.22 24.65
CA ALA A 217 11.89 -15.94 23.51
C ALA A 217 13.04 -16.03 22.50
N GLY A 218 13.53 -17.24 22.27
CA GLY A 218 14.35 -17.52 21.10
C GLY A 218 13.45 -17.55 19.87
N SER A 219 13.71 -18.50 18.99
CA SER A 219 12.88 -18.89 17.83
C SER A 219 11.41 -19.28 18.12
N GLU A 220 10.88 -18.98 19.30
CA GLU A 220 9.49 -19.27 19.69
C GLU A 220 8.59 -18.06 19.44
N PHE A 221 7.40 -18.34 18.90
CA PHE A 221 6.45 -17.41 18.27
C PHE A 221 6.21 -16.07 18.99
N LEU A 222 6.11 -14.98 18.23
CA LEU A 222 5.68 -13.68 18.76
C LEU A 222 4.15 -13.63 18.93
N ARG A 223 3.71 -13.13 20.09
CA ARG A 223 2.30 -12.80 20.34
C ARG A 223 1.95 -11.43 19.74
N PRO A 224 0.66 -11.11 19.55
CA PRO A 224 0.23 -9.78 19.09
C PRO A 224 0.86 -8.62 19.88
N ASP A 225 0.98 -8.75 21.21
CA ASP A 225 1.59 -7.74 22.07
C ASP A 225 3.06 -7.47 21.70
N ASN A 226 3.81 -8.51 21.30
CA ASN A 226 5.20 -8.36 20.87
C ASN A 226 5.29 -7.63 19.53
N ILE A 227 4.38 -7.92 18.60
CA ILE A 227 4.28 -7.21 17.31
C ILE A 227 4.01 -5.73 17.56
N ILE A 228 3.03 -5.41 18.42
CA ILE A 228 2.68 -4.03 18.77
C ILE A 228 3.87 -3.29 19.38
N ARG A 229 4.63 -3.94 20.29
CA ARG A 229 5.82 -3.33 20.90
C ARG A 229 6.91 -3.03 19.88
N ALA A 230 7.23 -3.99 19.01
CA ALA A 230 8.24 -3.80 17.98
C ALA A 230 7.86 -2.65 17.02
N LEU A 231 6.61 -2.60 16.58
CA LEU A 231 6.11 -1.52 15.72
C LEU A 231 6.15 -0.15 16.42
N ARG A 232 5.85 -0.08 17.74
CA ARG A 232 6.02 1.16 18.52
C ARG A 232 7.47 1.62 18.60
N ALA A 233 8.43 0.70 18.72
CA ALA A 233 9.84 1.03 18.69
C ALA A 233 10.28 1.62 17.33
N MET A 234 9.55 1.30 16.25
CA MET A 234 9.70 1.89 14.91
C MET A 234 8.91 3.19 14.71
N ASP A 235 8.50 3.87 15.79
CA ASP A 235 7.70 5.11 15.76
C ASP A 235 6.35 4.92 15.02
N ARG A 236 5.76 3.72 15.10
CA ARG A 236 4.41 3.45 14.58
C ARG A 236 3.40 3.39 15.72
N HIS A 237 2.13 3.61 15.38
CA HIS A 237 0.98 3.49 16.28
C HIS A 237 0.06 2.37 15.79
N PRO A 238 0.29 1.13 16.21
CA PRO A 238 -0.50 -0.01 15.75
C PRO A 238 -1.97 0.09 16.16
N VAL A 239 -2.87 -0.12 15.20
CA VAL A 239 -4.28 -0.43 15.42
C VAL A 239 -4.44 -1.94 15.29
N PHE A 240 -5.21 -2.55 16.20
CA PHE A 240 -5.41 -3.98 16.28
C PHE A 240 -6.89 -4.30 16.09
N ASP A 241 -7.19 -5.17 15.14
CA ASP A 241 -8.54 -5.60 14.83
C ASP A 241 -8.62 -7.14 14.91
N LEU A 242 -9.69 -7.64 15.50
CA LEU A 242 -9.95 -9.08 15.59
C LEU A 242 -10.64 -9.57 14.33
N GLY A 243 -10.19 -10.71 13.82
CA GLY A 243 -10.89 -11.44 12.76
C GLY A 243 -11.99 -12.33 13.33
N LYS A 244 -12.94 -12.72 12.46
CA LYS A 244 -14.06 -13.59 12.85
C LYS A 244 -13.60 -14.93 13.42
N ALA A 245 -12.47 -15.46 12.94
CA ALA A 245 -11.90 -16.71 13.45
C ALA A 245 -11.49 -16.65 14.94
N ALA A 246 -11.36 -15.45 15.52
CA ALA A 246 -10.97 -15.26 16.91
C ALA A 246 -12.14 -15.21 17.89
N VAL A 247 -13.39 -15.19 17.41
CA VAL A 247 -14.58 -14.97 18.25
C VAL A 247 -15.62 -16.08 18.03
N GLU A 248 -15.97 -16.79 19.09
CA GLU A 248 -16.82 -17.99 19.00
C GLU A 248 -18.32 -17.72 18.71
N GLN A 249 -18.81 -16.48 18.79
CA GLN A 249 -20.10 -16.02 18.22
C GLN A 249 -20.38 -14.55 18.58
N GLY A 250 -20.81 -13.73 17.62
CA GLY A 250 -21.94 -12.81 17.86
C GLY A 250 -21.71 -11.36 18.31
N VAL A 251 -20.64 -10.65 17.95
CA VAL A 251 -20.61 -9.17 18.16
C VAL A 251 -19.95 -8.45 16.99
N GLY A 252 -20.68 -7.51 16.38
CA GLY A 252 -20.28 -6.29 15.63
C GLY A 252 -18.89 -6.11 15.00
N ILE A 253 -18.14 -7.17 14.70
CA ILE A 253 -16.83 -7.09 14.05
C ILE A 253 -17.06 -6.83 12.57
N LYS A 254 -16.54 -5.69 12.09
CA LYS A 254 -16.51 -5.38 10.67
C LYS A 254 -15.67 -6.42 9.94
N PRO A 255 -16.06 -6.84 8.72
CA PRO A 255 -15.23 -7.68 7.88
C PRO A 255 -13.81 -7.14 7.75
N LEU A 256 -12.80 -8.01 7.86
CA LEU A 256 -11.40 -7.59 7.85
C LEU A 256 -10.99 -7.00 6.51
N HIS A 257 -11.56 -7.47 5.39
CA HIS A 257 -11.23 -6.89 4.09
C HIS A 257 -11.64 -5.41 3.98
N GLU A 258 -12.73 -4.98 4.63
CA GLU A 258 -13.12 -3.57 4.68
C GLU A 258 -12.11 -2.74 5.49
N VAL A 259 -11.67 -3.25 6.64
CA VAL A 259 -10.65 -2.61 7.49
C VAL A 259 -9.35 -2.47 6.71
N ILE A 260 -8.85 -3.59 6.16
CA ILE A 260 -7.59 -3.67 5.42
C ILE A 260 -7.64 -2.79 4.17
N GLY A 261 -8.76 -2.78 3.43
CA GLY A 261 -8.93 -2.02 2.20
C GLY A 261 -8.63 -0.52 2.38
N ARG A 262 -9.10 0.09 3.48
CA ARG A 262 -8.84 1.51 3.79
C ARG A 262 -7.35 1.81 3.99
N TYR A 263 -6.63 0.88 4.63
CA TYR A 263 -5.20 1.03 4.90
C TYR A 263 -4.34 0.73 3.67
N LEU A 264 -4.76 -0.20 2.80
CA LEU A 264 -4.17 -0.37 1.48
C LEU A 264 -4.37 0.89 0.63
N ASP A 265 -5.59 1.44 0.58
CA ASP A 265 -5.85 2.73 -0.06
C ASP A 265 -4.97 3.86 0.51
N SER A 266 -4.61 3.78 1.80
CA SER A 266 -3.69 4.68 2.50
C SER A 266 -2.21 4.41 2.19
N GLY A 267 -1.84 3.19 1.80
CA GLY A 267 -0.47 2.81 1.45
C GLY A 267 0.32 2.24 2.61
N ILE A 268 -0.43 1.71 3.55
CA ILE A 268 0.07 1.22 4.82
C ILE A 268 -0.03 -0.31 4.74
N PRO A 269 1.10 -1.04 4.82
CA PRO A 269 1.07 -2.49 4.86
C PRO A 269 0.33 -2.95 6.11
N VAL A 270 -0.51 -3.97 5.99
CA VAL A 270 -1.28 -4.51 7.12
C VAL A 270 -0.77 -5.91 7.44
N LEU A 271 -0.34 -6.14 8.68
CA LEU A 271 0.07 -7.47 9.14
C LEU A 271 -1.19 -8.28 9.46
N ILE A 272 -1.24 -9.52 9.01
CA ILE A 272 -2.38 -10.43 9.23
C ILE A 272 -1.87 -11.68 9.94
N GLY A 273 -2.49 -12.02 11.07
CA GLY A 273 -2.28 -13.28 11.77
C GLY A 273 -3.32 -14.31 11.32
N LEU A 274 -2.86 -15.39 10.69
CA LEU A 274 -3.67 -16.51 10.21
C LEU A 274 -3.65 -17.67 11.21
N LYS A 275 -4.76 -18.39 11.34
CA LYS A 275 -4.84 -19.56 12.22
C LYS A 275 -3.98 -20.72 11.70
N GLY A 276 -3.52 -21.57 12.61
CA GLY A 276 -2.80 -22.79 12.27
C GLY A 276 -3.66 -23.75 11.46
N ARG A 277 -3.05 -24.47 10.50
CA ARG A 277 -3.73 -25.45 9.65
C ARG A 277 -3.62 -26.87 10.19
N ASP A 278 -4.58 -27.72 9.84
CA ASP A 278 -4.52 -29.18 10.02
C ASP A 278 -4.16 -29.63 11.45
N GLY A 279 -4.67 -28.92 12.46
CA GLY A 279 -4.41 -29.19 13.87
C GLY A 279 -3.07 -28.64 14.39
N ALA A 280 -2.32 -27.89 13.57
CA ALA A 280 -1.17 -27.13 14.03
C ALA A 280 -1.60 -26.06 15.05
N THR A 281 -0.92 -26.04 16.18
CA THR A 281 -1.12 -25.03 17.24
C THR A 281 -0.55 -23.67 16.87
N VAL A 282 0.20 -23.59 15.78
CA VAL A 282 1.00 -22.44 15.36
C VAL A 282 0.32 -21.74 14.19
N GLY A 283 0.03 -20.46 14.35
CA GLY A 283 -0.46 -19.59 13.27
C GLY A 283 0.64 -19.12 12.34
N HIS A 284 0.25 -18.38 11.30
CA HIS A 284 1.16 -17.78 10.32
C HIS A 284 0.97 -16.26 10.24
N ALA A 285 2.02 -15.51 9.91
CA ALA A 285 1.95 -14.06 9.77
C ALA A 285 2.31 -13.65 8.34
N VAL A 286 1.46 -12.85 7.72
CA VAL A 286 1.68 -12.31 6.37
C VAL A 286 1.43 -10.81 6.34
N VAL A 287 1.84 -10.14 5.26
CA VAL A 287 1.65 -8.70 5.11
C VAL A 287 0.83 -8.40 3.87
N ALA A 288 -0.37 -7.83 4.03
CA ALA A 288 -1.16 -7.33 2.91
C ALA A 288 -0.55 -6.05 2.34
N ILE A 289 -0.35 -6.05 1.03
CA ILE A 289 0.34 -5.00 0.27
C ILE A 289 -0.44 -4.54 -0.97
N GLY A 290 -1.51 -5.23 -1.32
CA GLY A 290 -2.31 -4.94 -2.52
C GLY A 290 -3.56 -5.78 -2.57
N ARG A 291 -4.21 -5.81 -3.73
CA ARG A 291 -5.49 -6.49 -3.94
C ARG A 291 -5.74 -6.84 -5.40
N VAL A 292 -6.61 -7.82 -5.61
CA VAL A 292 -7.21 -8.13 -6.90
C VAL A 292 -8.66 -7.68 -6.84
N MET A 293 -9.03 -6.78 -7.75
CA MET A 293 -10.36 -6.22 -7.85
C MET A 293 -11.24 -7.12 -8.70
N ARG A 294 -12.49 -7.33 -8.29
CA ARG A 294 -13.54 -7.85 -9.20
C ARG A 294 -14.13 -6.68 -9.98
N GLU A 295 -14.54 -6.97 -11.21
CA GLU A 295 -15.37 -6.01 -11.95
C GLU A 295 -16.72 -5.89 -11.24
N ARG A 296 -17.24 -4.66 -11.15
CA ARG A 296 -18.55 -4.41 -10.54
C ARG A 296 -19.65 -5.07 -11.39
N GLY A 297 -20.25 -6.12 -10.85
CA GLY A 297 -21.48 -6.72 -11.39
C GLY A 297 -22.74 -5.93 -11.04
N ASP A 298 -23.90 -6.44 -11.46
CA ASP A 298 -25.21 -5.82 -11.21
C ASP A 298 -25.81 -6.20 -9.83
N ASP A 299 -25.15 -7.07 -9.05
CA ASP A 299 -25.62 -7.51 -7.73
C ASP A 299 -25.82 -6.34 -6.76
N ASP A 300 -26.82 -6.38 -5.90
CA ASP A 300 -27.03 -5.28 -4.96
C ASP A 300 -25.92 -5.24 -3.90
N LEU A 301 -25.34 -4.05 -3.67
CA LEU A 301 -24.33 -3.85 -2.62
C LEU A 301 -24.99 -3.83 -1.23
N PRO A 302 -24.27 -4.14 -0.14
CA PRO A 302 -24.78 -3.92 1.21
C PRO A 302 -25.06 -2.43 1.46
N ASP A 303 -25.76 -2.13 2.55
CA ASP A 303 -25.87 -0.75 3.04
C ASP A 303 -24.53 -0.26 3.58
N ASP A 304 -24.29 1.04 3.41
CA ASP A 304 -23.01 1.70 3.65
C ASP A 304 -21.82 1.00 2.96
N PRO A 305 -21.92 0.72 1.65
CA PRO A 305 -20.92 -0.08 0.96
C PRO A 305 -19.59 0.67 0.86
N THR A 306 -18.49 -0.09 0.83
CA THR A 306 -17.14 0.46 0.63
C THR A 306 -16.56 -0.02 -0.69
N SER A 307 -15.50 0.62 -1.17
CA SER A 307 -14.75 0.08 -2.32
C SER A 307 -14.12 -1.29 -2.05
N ALA A 308 -14.07 -1.73 -0.79
CA ALA A 308 -13.55 -3.05 -0.43
C ALA A 308 -14.50 -4.20 -0.84
N GLU A 309 -15.78 -3.93 -1.08
CA GLU A 309 -16.74 -4.93 -1.63
C GLU A 309 -16.30 -5.47 -2.99
N LEU A 310 -15.43 -4.73 -3.68
CA LEU A 310 -14.88 -5.10 -4.98
C LEU A 310 -13.54 -5.83 -4.87
N ILE A 311 -13.13 -6.28 -3.68
CA ILE A 311 -11.90 -7.04 -3.49
C ILE A 311 -12.22 -8.54 -3.52
N SER A 312 -11.62 -9.27 -4.46
CA SER A 312 -11.68 -10.74 -4.48
C SER A 312 -10.53 -11.38 -3.70
N HIS A 313 -9.34 -10.79 -3.79
CA HIS A 313 -8.14 -11.28 -3.13
C HIS A 313 -7.36 -10.11 -2.55
N LEU A 314 -6.72 -10.34 -1.41
CA LEU A 314 -5.59 -9.53 -0.97
C LEU A 314 -4.31 -10.07 -1.60
N ILE A 315 -3.45 -9.17 -2.07
CA ILE A 315 -2.07 -9.52 -2.38
C ILE A 315 -1.27 -9.42 -1.08
N VAL A 316 -0.67 -10.55 -0.67
CA VAL A 316 0.12 -10.66 0.55
C VAL A 316 1.56 -11.07 0.26
N ALA A 317 2.50 -10.44 0.96
CA ALA A 317 3.87 -10.93 1.07
C ALA A 317 3.92 -11.99 2.18
N ASP A 318 4.34 -13.20 1.81
CA ASP A 318 4.45 -14.38 2.67
C ASP A 318 5.89 -14.87 2.64
N ASP A 319 6.55 -14.87 3.80
CA ASP A 319 7.97 -15.20 3.95
C ASP A 319 8.31 -16.66 3.59
N GLN A 320 7.32 -17.52 3.37
CA GLN A 320 7.50 -18.91 2.93
C GLN A 320 7.05 -19.16 1.50
N ARG A 321 6.21 -18.28 0.94
CA ARG A 321 5.56 -18.51 -0.36
C ARG A 321 5.96 -17.52 -1.42
N GLY A 322 6.21 -16.26 -1.10
CA GLY A 322 6.60 -15.26 -2.09
C GLY A 322 6.14 -13.84 -1.77
N PRO A 323 6.57 -12.87 -2.59
CA PRO A 323 6.24 -11.45 -2.41
C PRO A 323 4.79 -11.12 -2.78
N VAL A 324 4.14 -11.93 -3.64
CA VAL A 324 2.84 -11.62 -4.26
C VAL A 324 1.94 -12.85 -4.27
N CYS A 325 1.50 -13.26 -3.08
CA CYS A 325 0.52 -14.33 -2.92
C CYS A 325 -0.90 -13.80 -2.94
N ARG A 326 -1.83 -14.51 -3.60
CA ARG A 326 -3.25 -14.13 -3.68
C ARG A 326 -4.04 -14.79 -2.54
N LEU A 327 -4.23 -14.09 -1.44
CA LEU A 327 -5.08 -14.51 -0.31
C LEU A 327 -6.55 -14.21 -0.65
N PRO A 328 -7.40 -15.21 -0.93
CA PRO A 328 -8.82 -15.00 -1.21
C PRO A 328 -9.53 -14.38 -0.01
N VAL A 329 -10.46 -13.45 -0.26
CA VAL A 329 -11.25 -12.82 0.82
C VAL A 329 -12.25 -13.84 1.37
N TYR A 330 -13.06 -14.41 0.49
CA TYR A 330 -14.03 -15.45 0.81
C TYR A 330 -13.65 -16.79 0.20
N LYS A 331 -14.27 -17.86 0.68
CA LYS A 331 -14.07 -19.20 0.14
C LYS A 331 -14.47 -19.33 -1.33
N ASP A 332 -15.47 -18.56 -1.77
CA ASP A 332 -15.91 -18.54 -3.17
C ASP A 332 -14.88 -17.88 -4.10
N ASP A 333 -13.99 -17.04 -3.56
CA ASP A 333 -12.86 -16.48 -4.32
C ASP A 333 -11.69 -17.47 -4.41
N ALA A 334 -11.66 -18.54 -3.61
CA ALA A 334 -10.53 -19.45 -3.51
C ALA A 334 -10.46 -20.44 -4.69
N LEU A 335 -9.25 -20.67 -5.19
CA LEU A 335 -8.98 -21.77 -6.11
C LEU A 335 -9.10 -23.13 -5.40
N GLU A 336 -9.39 -24.18 -6.18
CA GLU A 336 -9.42 -25.55 -5.65
C GLU A 336 -8.10 -25.91 -4.96
N ALA A 337 -8.21 -26.62 -3.83
CA ALA A 337 -7.04 -27.00 -3.04
C ALA A 337 -6.08 -27.85 -3.88
N GLY A 338 -4.82 -27.41 -3.99
CA GLY A 338 -3.78 -28.08 -4.78
C GLY A 338 -3.65 -27.57 -6.22
N ALA A 339 -4.54 -26.70 -6.69
CA ALA A 339 -4.37 -26.01 -7.96
C ALA A 339 -3.14 -25.07 -7.91
N PRO A 340 -2.42 -24.85 -9.03
CA PRO A 340 -1.35 -23.86 -9.11
C PRO A 340 -1.86 -22.48 -8.66
N GLY A 341 -1.15 -21.84 -7.73
CA GLY A 341 -1.52 -20.54 -7.18
C GLY A 341 -2.61 -20.57 -6.08
N ALA A 342 -3.15 -21.74 -5.73
CA ALA A 342 -4.10 -21.85 -4.63
C ALA A 342 -3.45 -21.47 -3.29
N TYR A 343 -4.07 -20.53 -2.59
CA TYR A 343 -3.60 -20.09 -1.29
C TYR A 343 -4.31 -20.87 -0.17
N PRO A 344 -3.59 -21.32 0.87
CA PRO A 344 -4.17 -22.22 1.87
C PRO A 344 -5.10 -21.55 2.89
N TRP A 345 -5.24 -20.23 2.86
CA TRP A 345 -6.15 -19.54 3.77
C TRP A 345 -7.13 -18.69 2.99
N THR A 346 -8.26 -18.41 3.61
CA THR A 346 -9.20 -17.35 3.23
C THR A 346 -9.22 -16.31 4.35
N LEU A 347 -9.31 -15.03 3.99
CA LEU A 347 -9.20 -13.96 4.97
C LEU A 347 -10.31 -14.05 6.03
N GLU A 348 -11.57 -14.12 5.60
CA GLU A 348 -12.71 -13.98 6.50
C GLU A 348 -12.96 -15.23 7.36
N GLU A 349 -12.46 -16.41 6.97
CA GLU A 349 -12.60 -17.66 7.76
C GLU A 349 -11.35 -17.99 8.60
N ASP A 350 -10.16 -17.52 8.19
CA ASP A 350 -8.90 -17.99 8.78
C ASP A 350 -8.05 -16.90 9.44
N ALA A 351 -8.28 -15.61 9.15
CA ALA A 351 -7.57 -14.55 9.85
C ALA A 351 -8.11 -14.38 11.28
N VAL A 352 -7.19 -14.42 12.23
CA VAL A 352 -7.44 -14.26 13.67
C VAL A 352 -7.36 -12.79 14.05
N TYR A 353 -6.46 -12.02 13.44
CA TYR A 353 -6.32 -10.59 13.67
C TYR A 353 -5.62 -9.88 12.51
N SER A 354 -5.76 -8.56 12.46
CA SER A 354 -4.91 -7.67 11.69
C SER A 354 -4.25 -6.61 12.58
N VAL A 355 -3.05 -6.17 12.20
CA VAL A 355 -2.33 -5.08 12.85
C VAL A 355 -1.93 -4.06 11.80
N THR A 356 -2.47 -2.84 11.93
CA THR A 356 -2.18 -1.71 11.05
C THR A 356 -1.19 -0.75 11.71
N PRO A 357 0.06 -0.66 11.26
CA PRO A 357 1.06 0.25 11.80
C PRO A 357 0.88 1.69 11.32
N LEU A 358 -0.06 2.44 11.93
CA LEU A 358 -0.32 3.83 11.54
C LEU A 358 0.89 4.74 11.80
N PRO A 359 1.05 5.82 11.02
CA PRO A 359 2.05 6.85 11.30
C PRO A 359 1.82 7.53 12.66
N GLY A 360 2.90 8.02 13.28
CA GLY A 360 2.82 8.93 14.42
C GLY A 360 1.94 10.14 14.14
N LYS A 361 1.21 10.58 15.18
CA LYS A 361 0.26 11.72 15.16
C LYS A 361 -1.07 11.48 14.44
N VAL A 362 -1.36 10.27 13.97
CA VAL A 362 -2.72 9.89 13.59
C VAL A 362 -3.47 9.42 14.83
N PHE A 363 -4.53 10.13 15.22
CA PHE A 363 -5.28 9.85 16.46
C PHE A 363 -6.69 9.29 16.22
N MET A 364 -7.08 9.13 14.95
CA MET A 364 -8.37 8.58 14.55
C MET A 364 -8.15 7.51 13.47
N THR A 365 -8.88 6.41 13.57
CA THR A 365 -8.82 5.31 12.60
C THR A 365 -9.63 5.62 11.34
N GLY A 366 -9.39 4.90 10.25
CA GLY A 366 -10.10 5.11 8.98
C GLY A 366 -11.59 4.83 9.10
N GLU A 367 -11.99 3.87 9.93
CA GLU A 367 -13.38 3.49 10.16
C GLU A 367 -14.16 4.61 10.86
N VAL A 368 -13.55 5.23 11.88
CA VAL A 368 -14.17 6.38 12.57
C VAL A 368 -14.27 7.58 11.63
N ALA A 369 -13.23 7.85 10.85
CA ALA A 369 -13.23 8.92 9.86
C ALA A 369 -14.34 8.74 8.80
N GLU A 370 -14.54 7.50 8.34
CA GLU A 370 -15.59 7.18 7.37
C GLU A 370 -16.99 7.33 7.97
N THR A 371 -17.21 6.82 9.18
CA THR A 371 -18.51 7.00 9.87
C THR A 371 -18.84 8.47 10.04
N LEU A 372 -17.89 9.28 10.51
CA LEU A 372 -18.08 10.74 10.58
C LEU A 372 -18.40 11.33 9.21
N SER A 373 -17.68 10.91 8.17
CA SER A 373 -17.89 11.41 6.80
C SER A 373 -19.28 11.06 6.26
N ARG A 374 -19.78 9.84 6.53
CA ARG A 374 -21.13 9.40 6.16
C ARG A 374 -22.19 10.21 6.89
N ASP A 375 -22.07 10.36 8.20
CA ASP A 375 -23.02 11.12 9.03
C ASP A 375 -23.12 12.57 8.56
N PHE A 376 -21.98 13.22 8.30
CA PHE A 376 -21.95 14.58 7.77
C PHE A 376 -22.50 14.69 6.35
N LEU A 377 -22.18 13.74 5.47
CA LEU A 377 -22.71 13.70 4.11
C LEU A 377 -24.23 13.57 4.13
N ALA A 378 -24.78 12.63 4.89
CA ALA A 378 -26.22 12.41 5.00
C ALA A 378 -26.93 13.67 5.53
N SER A 379 -26.44 14.25 6.62
CA SER A 379 -26.97 15.51 7.18
C SER A 379 -26.89 16.68 6.19
N CYS A 380 -25.81 16.75 5.41
CA CYS A 380 -25.65 17.76 4.35
C CYS A 380 -26.67 17.58 3.23
N VAL A 381 -26.86 16.35 2.74
CA VAL A 381 -27.82 16.02 1.68
C VAL A 381 -29.26 16.30 2.13
N GLU A 382 -29.63 15.92 3.35
CA GLU A 382 -30.97 16.19 3.91
C GLU A 382 -31.29 17.68 3.98
N ARG A 383 -30.28 18.53 4.21
CA ARG A 383 -30.41 19.98 4.45
C ARG A 383 -29.80 20.82 3.32
N ILE A 384 -29.62 20.24 2.15
CA ILE A 384 -28.83 20.83 1.06
C ILE A 384 -29.38 22.19 0.61
N GLU A 385 -30.71 22.33 0.52
CA GLU A 385 -31.36 23.58 0.13
C GLU A 385 -31.22 24.67 1.20
N GLU A 386 -31.25 24.31 2.50
CA GLU A 386 -31.00 25.26 3.60
C GLU A 386 -29.58 25.80 3.55
N TYR A 387 -28.58 24.92 3.38
CA TYR A 387 -27.17 25.32 3.32
C TYR A 387 -26.85 26.13 2.07
N ARG A 388 -27.50 25.84 0.93
CA ARG A 388 -27.39 26.67 -0.28
C ARG A 388 -27.96 28.07 -0.05
N GLU A 389 -29.11 28.17 0.60
CA GLU A 389 -29.70 29.49 0.91
C GLU A 389 -28.83 30.28 1.89
N LEU A 390 -28.25 29.61 2.89
CA LEU A 390 -27.27 30.24 3.78
C LEU A 390 -26.02 30.71 3.02
N ALA A 391 -25.53 29.92 2.07
CA ALA A 391 -24.43 30.29 1.20
C ALA A 391 -24.76 31.53 0.36
N ARG A 392 -25.98 31.60 -0.20
CA ARG A 392 -26.47 32.77 -0.95
C ARG A 392 -26.55 34.02 -0.08
N MET A 393 -27.10 33.92 1.12
CA MET A 393 -27.21 35.07 2.03
C MET A 393 -25.84 35.60 2.49
N ARG A 394 -24.84 34.71 2.60
CA ARG A 394 -23.47 35.07 3.01
C ARG A 394 -22.59 35.49 1.84
N ALA A 395 -22.93 35.09 0.62
CA ALA A 395 -22.30 35.61 -0.59
C ALA A 395 -22.82 37.03 -0.82
N GLY A 396 -21.93 38.00 -1.09
CA GLY A 396 -22.31 39.40 -1.21
C GLY A 396 -23.35 39.67 -2.31
N GLU A 397 -23.94 40.87 -2.30
CA GLU A 397 -24.83 41.35 -3.38
C GLU A 397 -24.20 41.12 -4.76
N GLY A 398 -24.95 40.51 -5.68
CA GLY A 398 -24.49 40.20 -7.05
C GLY A 398 -24.08 38.75 -7.32
N SER A 399 -24.27 37.84 -6.36
CA SER A 399 -23.99 36.40 -6.53
C SER A 399 -24.95 35.73 -7.54
N ALA A 400 -24.43 34.87 -8.42
CA ALA A 400 -25.20 34.23 -9.49
C ALA A 400 -26.40 33.41 -8.96
N ALA A 401 -27.50 33.42 -9.71
CA ALA A 401 -28.69 32.62 -9.39
C ALA A 401 -28.38 31.13 -9.59
N LEU A 402 -28.09 30.43 -8.50
CA LEU A 402 -27.89 28.98 -8.54
C LEU A 402 -29.23 28.26 -8.66
N GLY A 403 -29.33 27.24 -9.52
CA GLY A 403 -30.53 26.40 -9.70
C GLY A 403 -30.91 25.57 -8.46
N LYS A 404 -31.77 24.56 -8.62
CA LYS A 404 -32.07 23.57 -7.55
C LYS A 404 -30.93 22.55 -7.44
N ALA A 405 -30.60 22.05 -6.25
CA ALA A 405 -29.51 21.07 -6.09
C ALA A 405 -29.74 19.81 -6.92
N ILE A 406 -30.97 19.30 -6.94
CA ILE A 406 -31.36 18.15 -7.76
C ILE A 406 -31.16 18.38 -9.27
N ALA A 407 -31.11 19.62 -9.73
CA ALA A 407 -30.84 19.92 -11.14
C ALA A 407 -29.33 19.92 -11.46
N VAL A 408 -28.47 20.05 -10.45
CA VAL A 408 -27.01 20.08 -10.58
C VAL A 408 -26.49 18.66 -10.84
N ASP A 409 -26.81 17.69 -9.98
CA ASP A 409 -26.58 16.26 -10.25
C ASP A 409 -27.81 15.42 -9.84
N PRO A 410 -28.79 15.24 -10.75
CA PRO A 410 -29.99 14.47 -10.44
C PRO A 410 -29.67 13.03 -10.02
N SER A 411 -28.60 12.43 -10.57
CA SER A 411 -28.25 11.04 -10.32
C SER A 411 -27.73 10.83 -8.90
N PHE A 412 -26.92 11.77 -8.39
CA PHE A 412 -26.43 11.74 -7.02
C PHE A 412 -27.56 11.86 -6.00
N PHE A 413 -28.46 12.84 -6.18
CA PHE A 413 -29.57 13.08 -5.25
C PHE A 413 -30.74 12.08 -5.39
N ALA A 414 -30.77 11.28 -6.46
CA ALA A 414 -31.75 10.20 -6.62
C ALA A 414 -31.41 8.96 -5.77
N VAL A 415 -30.19 8.87 -5.25
CA VAL A 415 -29.70 7.73 -4.46
C VAL A 415 -29.59 8.13 -2.99
N SER A 416 -30.05 7.25 -2.10
CA SER A 416 -29.89 7.46 -0.65
C SER A 416 -28.40 7.56 -0.29
N PRO A 417 -27.98 8.46 0.62
CA PRO A 417 -26.59 8.55 1.07
C PRO A 417 -26.02 7.21 1.58
N SER A 418 -26.85 6.36 2.19
CA SER A 418 -26.45 5.02 2.66
C SER A 418 -26.12 4.03 1.55
N ARG A 419 -26.47 4.34 0.30
CA ARG A 419 -26.19 3.51 -0.89
C ARG A 419 -24.95 3.98 -1.66
N LEU A 420 -24.35 5.10 -1.26
CA LEU A 420 -23.12 5.60 -1.86
C LEU A 420 -21.93 4.75 -1.43
N VAL A 421 -21.08 4.41 -2.40
CA VAL A 421 -19.87 3.63 -2.14
C VAL A 421 -18.78 4.56 -1.62
N ALA A 422 -18.31 4.31 -0.40
CA ALA A 422 -17.24 5.09 0.21
C ALA A 422 -15.87 4.47 -0.05
N ARG A 423 -14.88 5.33 -0.23
CA ARG A 423 -13.46 4.97 -0.22
C ARG A 423 -12.72 5.92 0.69
N THR A 424 -12.22 5.40 1.80
CA THR A 424 -11.55 6.19 2.83
C THR A 424 -10.06 5.92 2.87
N TYR A 425 -9.24 6.96 2.83
CA TYR A 425 -7.78 6.83 2.92
C TYR A 425 -7.10 7.98 3.65
N LEU A 426 -5.96 7.67 4.25
CA LEU A 426 -5.04 8.61 4.85
C LEU A 426 -4.10 9.18 3.78
N THR A 427 -3.83 10.48 3.87
CA THR A 427 -2.80 11.11 3.06
C THR A 427 -2.20 12.32 3.77
N TYR A 428 -1.10 12.84 3.25
CA TYR A 428 -0.57 14.12 3.72
C TYR A 428 -1.48 15.26 3.27
N GLY A 429 -1.75 16.23 4.15
CA GLY A 429 -2.58 17.39 3.82
C GLY A 429 -2.11 18.14 2.57
N TRP A 430 -0.79 18.31 2.42
CA TRP A 430 -0.21 18.94 1.21
C TRP A 430 -0.38 18.09 -0.07
N ARG A 431 -0.38 16.75 0.04
CA ARG A 431 -0.63 15.85 -1.11
C ARG A 431 -2.11 15.85 -1.50
N TYR A 432 -3.01 15.93 -0.52
CA TYR A 432 -4.43 16.17 -0.80
C TYR A 432 -4.58 17.49 -1.56
N LYS A 433 -4.11 18.61 -0.99
CA LYS A 433 -4.15 19.93 -1.63
C LYS A 433 -3.60 19.93 -3.05
N GLY A 434 -2.40 19.37 -3.26
CA GLY A 434 -1.77 19.32 -4.58
C GLY A 434 -2.59 18.55 -5.62
N ARG A 435 -3.17 17.40 -5.25
CA ARG A 435 -3.98 16.59 -6.16
C ARG A 435 -5.33 17.23 -6.45
N THR A 436 -5.99 17.79 -5.44
CA THR A 436 -7.27 18.48 -5.59
C THR A 436 -7.17 19.67 -6.55
N LEU A 437 -6.08 20.44 -6.48
CA LEU A 437 -5.85 21.57 -7.39
C LEU A 437 -5.65 21.14 -8.86
N ARG A 438 -5.19 19.91 -9.10
CA ARG A 438 -4.96 19.32 -10.44
C ARG A 438 -6.10 18.41 -10.89
N ASN A 439 -7.19 18.31 -10.14
CA ASN A 439 -8.33 17.47 -10.48
C ASN A 439 -9.43 18.27 -11.21
N ARG A 440 -10.46 17.59 -11.71
CA ARG A 440 -11.64 18.15 -12.39
C ARG A 440 -12.66 18.72 -11.40
N LEU A 441 -12.20 19.63 -10.55
CA LEU A 441 -13.04 20.36 -9.59
C LEU A 441 -13.23 21.82 -10.01
N PRO A 442 -14.38 22.45 -9.69
CA PRO A 442 -14.65 23.84 -10.03
C PRO A 442 -13.58 24.81 -9.50
N ASP A 443 -13.28 25.86 -10.25
CA ASP A 443 -12.25 26.84 -9.87
C ASP A 443 -12.57 27.51 -8.52
N ILE A 444 -13.84 27.77 -8.24
CA ILE A 444 -14.26 28.32 -6.94
C ILE A 444 -13.89 27.40 -5.77
N PHE A 445 -13.95 26.07 -5.96
CA PHE A 445 -13.49 25.09 -4.99
C PHE A 445 -11.96 25.12 -4.87
N LYS A 446 -11.26 25.12 -6.02
CA LYS A 446 -9.79 25.17 -6.08
C LYS A 446 -9.23 26.42 -5.41
N PHE A 447 -9.87 27.59 -5.53
CA PHE A 447 -9.44 28.81 -4.85
C PHE A 447 -9.49 28.69 -3.33
N GLU A 448 -10.51 28.04 -2.77
CA GLU A 448 -10.59 27.79 -1.33
C GLU A 448 -9.51 26.78 -0.90
N ILE A 449 -9.34 25.68 -1.62
CA ILE A 449 -8.29 24.67 -1.37
C ILE A 449 -6.90 25.31 -1.41
N PHE A 450 -6.65 26.19 -2.36
CA PHE A 450 -5.38 26.91 -2.51
C PHE A 450 -5.04 27.73 -1.27
N ARG A 451 -6.04 28.33 -0.60
CA ARG A 451 -5.85 29.14 0.62
C ARG A 451 -5.90 28.32 1.90
N HIS A 452 -6.57 27.17 1.87
CA HIS A 452 -6.75 26.32 3.03
C HIS A 452 -5.42 25.72 3.50
N GLN A 453 -5.23 25.71 4.82
CA GLN A 453 -4.11 25.06 5.50
C GLN A 453 -4.57 23.71 6.03
N TYR A 454 -3.71 22.70 5.93
CA TYR A 454 -4.02 21.35 6.36
C TYR A 454 -3.07 20.89 7.47
N PRO A 455 -3.56 20.07 8.41
CA PRO A 455 -2.70 19.32 9.30
C PRO A 455 -1.79 18.38 8.49
N ARG A 456 -0.79 17.79 9.17
CA ARG A 456 0.15 16.87 8.53
C ARG A 456 -0.58 15.73 7.81
N TYR A 457 -1.59 15.16 8.45
CA TYR A 457 -2.36 14.04 7.92
C TYR A 457 -3.85 14.38 7.89
N VAL A 458 -4.52 13.98 6.82
CA VAL A 458 -5.97 14.07 6.67
C VAL A 458 -6.52 12.73 6.22
N TRP A 459 -7.71 12.40 6.72
CA TRP A 459 -8.55 11.36 6.14
C TRP A 459 -9.40 11.98 5.05
N VAL A 460 -9.45 11.33 3.90
CA VAL A 460 -10.32 11.70 2.78
C VAL A 460 -11.25 10.53 2.54
N THR A 461 -12.55 10.80 2.55
CA THR A 461 -13.58 9.84 2.15
C THR A 461 -14.20 10.33 0.85
N GLU A 462 -13.95 9.58 -0.22
CA GLU A 462 -14.54 9.76 -1.55
C GLU A 462 -15.86 8.97 -1.61
N PHE A 463 -16.92 9.57 -2.18
CA PHE A 463 -18.21 8.94 -2.38
C PHE A 463 -18.56 8.87 -3.86
N SER A 464 -18.95 7.69 -4.31
CA SER A 464 -19.27 7.38 -5.71
C SER A 464 -20.63 6.70 -5.80
N LEU A 465 -21.31 6.83 -6.95
CA LEU A 465 -22.42 5.93 -7.25
C LEU A 465 -21.87 4.52 -7.51
N PRO A 466 -22.64 3.45 -7.26
CA PRO A 466 -22.18 2.09 -7.56
C PRO A 466 -21.71 1.91 -9.01
N ASP A 467 -22.40 2.53 -9.98
CA ASP A 467 -22.04 2.44 -11.40
C ASP A 467 -20.80 3.26 -11.78
N ASP A 468 -20.42 4.26 -10.98
CA ASP A 468 -19.20 5.06 -11.18
C ASP A 468 -17.91 4.24 -10.96
N LEU A 469 -18.02 3.01 -10.45
CA LEU A 469 -16.90 2.11 -10.18
C LEU A 469 -16.78 0.95 -11.18
N ARG A 470 -17.61 0.92 -12.25
CA ARG A 470 -17.54 -0.12 -13.28
C ARG A 470 -16.21 -0.07 -14.04
N GLY A 471 -15.71 -1.26 -14.39
CA GLY A 471 -14.44 -1.42 -15.09
C GLY A 471 -13.17 -1.23 -14.23
N PHE A 472 -12.04 -1.56 -14.83
CA PHE A 472 -10.72 -1.45 -14.20
C PHE A 472 -9.97 -0.16 -14.53
N ASP A 473 -10.38 0.54 -15.61
CA ASP A 473 -9.78 1.82 -16.00
C ASP A 473 -10.07 2.89 -14.95
N GLN A 474 -9.01 3.35 -14.28
CA GLN A 474 -9.11 4.38 -13.24
C GLN A 474 -9.58 5.73 -13.80
N CYS A 475 -9.34 6.01 -15.09
CA CYS A 475 -9.78 7.23 -15.74
C CYS A 475 -11.28 7.27 -16.04
N GLN A 476 -11.96 6.11 -16.04
CA GLN A 476 -13.42 6.03 -16.19
C GLN A 476 -14.17 6.09 -14.87
N ARG A 477 -13.47 5.87 -13.75
CA ARG A 477 -14.06 5.92 -12.41
C ARG A 477 -14.33 7.36 -11.98
N LYS A 478 -15.39 7.57 -11.21
CA LYS A 478 -15.86 8.91 -10.84
C LYS A 478 -16.15 9.03 -9.35
N VAL A 479 -15.74 10.15 -8.78
CA VAL A 479 -16.12 10.57 -7.43
C VAL A 479 -17.12 11.73 -7.56
N ARG A 480 -18.22 11.65 -6.80
CA ARG A 480 -19.33 12.63 -6.83
C ARG A 480 -19.29 13.61 -5.66
N ALA A 481 -18.76 13.16 -4.54
CA ALA A 481 -18.67 13.92 -3.31
C ALA A 481 -17.42 13.48 -2.53
N HIS A 482 -16.88 14.35 -1.70
CA HIS A 482 -15.87 13.94 -0.72
C HIS A 482 -15.93 14.75 0.56
N VAL A 483 -15.44 14.12 1.61
CA VAL A 483 -15.30 14.69 2.94
C VAL A 483 -13.85 14.59 3.37
N VAL A 484 -13.34 15.63 4.00
CA VAL A 484 -11.96 15.69 4.52
C VAL A 484 -12.01 15.97 6.01
N VAL A 485 -11.33 15.10 6.77
CA VAL A 485 -11.26 15.15 8.23
C VAL A 485 -9.81 15.21 8.69
N ASP A 486 -9.53 16.02 9.70
CA ASP A 486 -8.24 16.08 10.39
C ASP A 486 -7.93 14.73 11.07
N ALA A 487 -6.89 14.05 10.59
CA ALA A 487 -6.44 12.78 11.18
C ALA A 487 -5.60 12.97 12.46
N THR A 488 -5.16 14.20 12.72
CA THR A 488 -4.35 14.64 13.87
C THR A 488 -5.19 15.29 14.98
N GLY A 489 -6.49 15.45 14.75
CA GLY A 489 -7.47 15.89 15.71
C GLY A 489 -8.12 14.72 16.46
N SER A 490 -9.07 15.04 17.34
CA SER A 490 -9.89 14.04 18.05
C SER A 490 -11.17 13.73 17.28
N LYS A 491 -11.94 12.70 17.66
CA LYS A 491 -13.18 12.29 16.98
C LYS A 491 -14.38 13.26 17.11
N PHE A 492 -14.16 14.49 17.59
CA PHE A 492 -15.22 15.48 17.77
C PHE A 492 -15.39 16.32 16.49
N GLY A 493 -16.54 17.02 16.37
CA GLY A 493 -16.92 17.74 15.15
C GLY A 493 -15.93 18.83 14.69
N GLU A 494 -15.02 19.26 15.55
CA GLU A 494 -13.94 20.22 15.24
C GLU A 494 -12.93 19.68 14.22
N SER A 495 -12.90 18.36 13.97
CA SER A 495 -11.98 17.74 13.02
C SER A 495 -12.45 17.80 11.57
N MET A 496 -13.67 18.26 11.29
CA MET A 496 -14.13 18.43 9.91
C MET A 496 -13.39 19.59 9.24
N LEU A 497 -12.84 19.34 8.05
CA LEU A 497 -12.12 20.36 7.28
C LEU A 497 -12.92 20.78 6.05
N ILE A 498 -13.47 19.80 5.32
CA ILE A 498 -14.16 20.03 4.05
C ILE A 498 -15.30 19.04 3.88
N VAL A 499 -16.42 19.53 3.36
CA VAL A 499 -17.47 18.70 2.75
C VAL A 499 -17.74 19.27 1.36
N GLN A 500 -17.67 18.43 0.34
CA GLN A 500 -18.04 18.77 -1.03
C GLN A 500 -19.10 17.76 -1.50
N VAL A 501 -20.21 18.30 -1.98
CA VAL A 501 -21.30 17.57 -2.65
C VAL A 501 -21.70 18.34 -3.91
N PRO A 502 -22.41 17.72 -4.88
CA PRO A 502 -22.85 18.45 -6.06
C PRO A 502 -23.61 19.73 -5.71
N GLY A 503 -23.07 20.87 -6.16
CA GLY A 503 -23.64 22.19 -5.97
C GLY A 503 -23.45 22.85 -4.58
N LEU A 504 -22.73 22.24 -3.65
CA LEU A 504 -22.37 22.85 -2.36
C LEU A 504 -20.98 22.41 -1.88
N SER A 505 -20.21 23.35 -1.34
CA SER A 505 -18.96 23.07 -0.64
C SER A 505 -18.88 23.88 0.65
N MET A 506 -18.42 23.21 1.69
CA MET A 506 -18.27 23.76 3.04
C MET A 506 -16.83 23.62 3.48
N PHE A 507 -16.26 24.70 3.99
CA PHE A 507 -14.87 24.75 4.46
C PHE A 507 -14.81 25.31 5.87
N TRP A 508 -14.17 24.57 6.75
CA TRP A 508 -13.93 24.99 8.12
C TRP A 508 -12.59 25.70 8.22
N THR A 509 -12.64 26.95 8.66
CA THR A 509 -11.49 27.86 8.66
C THR A 509 -11.41 28.61 9.97
N PHE A 510 -10.29 29.29 10.22
CA PHE A 510 -10.09 30.18 11.34
C PHE A 510 -9.38 31.45 10.87
N ASP A 511 -9.56 32.55 11.60
CA ASP A 511 -8.79 33.77 11.37
C ASP A 511 -7.40 33.61 11.98
N ALA A 512 -6.36 33.74 11.16
CA ALA A 512 -4.97 33.64 11.63
C ALA A 512 -4.61 34.76 12.62
N ASP A 513 -5.26 35.93 12.52
CA ASP A 513 -5.04 37.06 13.41
C ASP A 513 -5.84 36.91 14.73
N SER A 514 -6.80 35.99 14.80
CA SER A 514 -7.64 35.74 15.99
C SER A 514 -8.12 34.27 16.11
N PRO A 515 -7.20 33.28 16.17
CA PRO A 515 -7.52 31.87 15.96
C PRO A 515 -8.37 31.23 17.07
N THR A 516 -8.32 31.74 18.30
CA THR A 516 -9.09 31.20 19.43
C THR A 516 -10.52 31.74 19.52
N GLN A 517 -10.87 32.72 18.69
CA GLN A 517 -12.18 33.39 18.70
C GLN A 517 -12.97 33.17 17.40
N THR A 518 -12.38 32.56 16.38
CA THR A 518 -12.97 32.44 15.04
C THR A 518 -12.95 30.99 14.56
N TYR A 519 -14.11 30.34 14.68
CA TYR A 519 -14.42 29.16 13.89
C TYR A 519 -15.35 29.60 12.77
N ASN A 520 -14.79 29.76 11.58
CA ASN A 520 -15.48 30.32 10.42
C ASN A 520 -15.84 29.19 9.46
N LEU A 521 -17.13 29.08 9.16
CA LEU A 521 -17.64 28.16 8.15
C LEU A 521 -17.92 28.94 6.86
N ILE A 522 -17.12 28.65 5.83
CA ILE A 522 -17.27 29.21 4.50
C ILE A 522 -18.15 28.27 3.68
N PHE A 523 -19.16 28.84 3.03
CA PHE A 523 -19.99 28.13 2.08
C PHE A 523 -19.70 28.63 0.66
N ARG A 524 -19.60 27.69 -0.28
CA ARG A 524 -19.52 27.96 -1.72
C ARG A 524 -20.56 27.12 -2.43
N THR A 525 -21.19 27.71 -3.42
CA THR A 525 -22.21 27.07 -4.23
C THR A 525 -21.80 27.18 -5.69
N THR A 526 -22.08 26.14 -6.45
CA THR A 526 -21.78 26.04 -7.88
C THR A 526 -22.98 25.39 -8.58
N ASP A 527 -23.18 25.73 -9.84
CA ASP A 527 -24.09 25.03 -10.76
C ASP A 527 -23.38 23.92 -11.55
N GLU A 528 -22.06 23.81 -11.44
CA GLU A 528 -21.25 22.73 -12.00
C GLU A 528 -21.32 21.48 -11.13
N ALA A 529 -21.50 20.33 -11.78
CA ALA A 529 -21.57 19.00 -11.16
C ALA A 529 -20.55 18.02 -11.75
N GLU A 530 -19.37 18.52 -12.12
CA GLU A 530 -18.37 17.64 -12.73
C GLU A 530 -17.90 16.60 -11.70
N PRO A 531 -18.08 15.29 -11.99
CA PRO A 531 -17.42 14.26 -11.22
C PRO A 531 -15.91 14.41 -11.39
N PHE A 532 -15.17 14.15 -10.32
CA PHE A 532 -13.72 14.22 -10.36
C PHE A 532 -13.10 12.83 -10.27
N LEU A 533 -11.82 12.76 -10.59
CA LEU A 533 -11.12 11.49 -10.68
C LEU A 533 -10.75 10.99 -9.27
N PRO A 534 -10.95 9.69 -8.97
CA PRO A 534 -10.55 9.13 -7.69
C PRO A 534 -9.04 9.17 -7.53
N LYS A 535 -8.56 9.16 -6.29
CA LYS A 535 -7.12 8.98 -6.03
C LYS A 535 -6.60 7.73 -6.76
N VAL A 536 -5.61 7.92 -7.63
CA VAL A 536 -4.74 6.83 -8.09
C VAL A 536 -3.39 6.97 -7.39
N ARG A 537 -2.86 5.84 -6.95
CA ARG A 537 -1.57 5.80 -6.26
C ARG A 537 -0.43 5.93 -7.27
N ASN A 538 0.64 6.60 -6.89
CA ASN A 538 1.81 6.90 -7.72
C ASN A 538 1.55 7.82 -8.93
N TRP A 539 0.32 8.34 -9.07
CA TRP A 539 0.03 9.40 -10.02
C TRP A 539 0.28 10.77 -9.37
N PRO A 540 1.21 11.58 -9.91
CA PRO A 540 1.48 12.93 -9.40
C PRO A 540 0.38 13.95 -9.80
N ASP A 541 -0.34 13.66 -10.88
CA ASP A 541 -1.41 14.44 -11.51
C ASP A 541 -2.42 13.48 -12.19
N PHE A 542 -3.34 14.04 -12.97
CA PHE A 542 -4.38 13.30 -13.67
C PHE A 542 -4.30 13.48 -15.20
N ASP A 543 -3.18 13.98 -15.70
CA ASP A 543 -2.96 14.32 -17.11
C ASP A 543 -3.06 13.05 -17.99
N GLN A 544 -2.74 11.89 -17.41
CA GLN A 544 -2.90 10.57 -18.05
C GLN A 544 -4.36 10.23 -18.39
N CYS A 545 -5.34 10.88 -17.76
CA CYS A 545 -6.75 10.72 -18.05
C CYS A 545 -7.31 11.79 -19.01
N GLU A 546 -6.48 12.72 -19.45
CA GLU A 546 -6.83 13.64 -20.52
C GLU A 546 -6.74 12.89 -21.85
N VAL A 547 -7.86 12.79 -22.56
CA VAL A 547 -7.85 12.29 -23.94
C VAL A 547 -7.17 13.39 -24.76
N PRO A 548 -6.10 13.11 -25.54
CA PRO A 548 -5.57 14.11 -26.44
C PRO A 548 -6.70 14.58 -27.35
N ASP A 549 -6.91 15.90 -27.42
CA ASP A 549 -7.94 16.51 -28.26
C ASP A 549 -7.89 15.88 -29.66
N ALA A 550 -8.91 15.09 -29.99
CA ALA A 550 -9.16 14.65 -31.35
C ALA A 550 -9.67 15.88 -32.13
N GLY A 551 -8.77 16.82 -32.43
CA GLY A 551 -9.17 18.13 -32.93
C GLY A 551 -8.09 19.21 -32.89
N SER A 552 -6.87 18.91 -33.35
CA SER A 552 -6.15 19.92 -34.13
C SER A 552 -5.70 19.26 -35.42
N ASP A 553 -6.47 19.57 -36.46
CA ASP A 553 -6.21 19.16 -37.83
C ASP A 553 -4.75 19.40 -38.19
N SER A 554 -4.25 18.41 -38.92
CA SER A 554 -3.12 18.52 -39.81
C SER A 554 -3.28 19.71 -40.75
N ASP A 555 -2.76 20.87 -40.36
CA ASP A 555 -2.44 21.94 -41.30
C ASP A 555 -0.97 21.81 -41.71
N ALA A 556 -0.80 21.14 -42.83
CA ALA A 556 0.15 21.42 -43.89
C ALA A 556 1.41 22.24 -43.52
N LYS A 557 2.56 21.55 -43.48
CA LYS A 557 3.79 22.08 -44.06
C LYS A 557 4.42 21.04 -45.00
N LEU A 558 3.91 21.05 -46.22
CA LEU A 558 4.71 20.86 -47.43
C LEU A 558 5.58 22.11 -47.62
N ALA A 559 6.88 21.99 -47.37
CA ALA A 559 7.99 22.63 -48.09
C ALA A 559 9.31 22.09 -47.54
#